data_AF-A0A1I6EDP4-F1
#
_entry.id   AF-A0A1I6EDP4-F1
#
_cell.length_a   1.000
_cell.length_b   1.000
_cell.length_c   1.000
_cell.angle_alpha   90.00
_cell.angle_beta   90.00
_cell.angle_gamma   90.00
#
_symmetry.space_group_name_H-M   'P 1'
#
loop_
_entity.id
_entity.type
_entity.pdbx_description
1 polymer ?
#
loop_
_entity_poly.entity_id
_entity_poly.type
_entity_poly.pdbx_seq_one_letter_code
_entity_poly.pdbx_strand_id
1 'polypeptide(L)'
;MNARLSIAAACAGLTLAVTGCGTSAAPSAQSTAPTTTTTTAAADPVKWVGAFCAGTTPVLTGAVELITVVATNAENPAAIKEGMLKLLDTGAKAMADTEKKLKEVGTPGPEHQAMHDDLVKMFGDGAKEYVSVREQISKIDASAPDFMAQVEKVGGDAADPSKLSDQIKKLDADPKFKDAIAKAPECTEMRTKLGKMLGK
;
A
#
# COMPACT_ATOMS: atom_id res chain seq x y z
N MET A 1 -11.65 -45.26 -26.71
CA MET A 1 -10.85 -46.06 -27.64
C MET A 1 -10.32 -45.15 -28.73
N ASN A 2 -8.98 -45.11 -28.86
CA ASN A 2 -8.16 -44.87 -30.06
C ASN A 2 -8.34 -43.54 -30.83
N ALA A 3 -7.31 -42.81 -31.28
CA ALA A 3 -5.91 -43.14 -31.53
C ALA A 3 -5.09 -41.82 -31.58
N ARG A 4 -3.90 -41.73 -30.96
CA ARG A 4 -2.53 -42.01 -31.49
C ARG A 4 -1.90 -40.84 -32.29
N LEU A 5 -0.79 -40.27 -31.76
CA LEU A 5 0.63 -40.35 -32.23
C LEU A 5 0.94 -39.38 -33.41
N SER A 6 2.06 -38.65 -33.56
CA SER A 6 3.51 -38.81 -33.25
C SER A 6 4.20 -37.42 -33.36
N ILE A 7 5.18 -37.02 -32.52
CA ILE A 7 6.67 -37.21 -32.56
C ILE A 7 7.42 -36.54 -33.74
N ALA A 8 8.34 -35.61 -33.43
CA ALA A 8 9.73 -35.44 -33.95
C ALA A 8 10.34 -34.20 -33.24
N ALA A 9 11.43 -34.17 -32.45
CA ALA A 9 12.75 -34.82 -32.44
C ALA A 9 13.78 -34.26 -33.45
N ALA A 10 15.02 -34.08 -32.95
CA ALA A 10 16.29 -33.69 -33.59
C ALA A 10 16.53 -32.18 -33.81
N CYS A 11 17.75 -31.63 -33.74
CA CYS A 11 19.05 -31.88 -33.09
C CYS A 11 20.03 -30.85 -33.70
N ALA A 12 21.21 -30.74 -33.09
CA ALA A 12 22.48 -30.28 -33.69
C ALA A 12 22.73 -28.77 -33.79
N GLY A 13 23.75 -28.34 -33.04
CA GLY A 13 24.46 -27.10 -33.26
C GLY A 13 25.42 -27.17 -34.44
N LEU A 14 26.04 -26.03 -34.75
CA LEU A 14 27.24 -25.94 -35.57
C LEU A 14 28.02 -24.68 -35.17
N THR A 15 29.20 -24.86 -34.58
CA THR A 15 30.28 -23.88 -34.53
C THR A 15 30.98 -23.83 -35.89
N LEU A 16 31.19 -22.63 -36.43
CA LEU A 16 32.24 -22.39 -37.43
C LEU A 16 32.87 -21.01 -37.18
N ALA A 17 34.09 -21.04 -36.64
CA ALA A 17 35.04 -19.96 -36.72
C ALA A 17 35.68 -19.97 -38.13
N VAL A 18 35.76 -18.81 -38.77
CA VAL A 18 36.56 -18.61 -39.98
C VAL A 18 37.48 -17.42 -39.76
N THR A 19 38.77 -17.71 -39.82
CA THR A 19 39.88 -16.78 -39.95
C THR A 19 39.88 -16.13 -41.33
N GLY A 20 39.97 -14.80 -41.38
CA GLY A 20 40.15 -14.03 -42.60
C GLY A 20 41.16 -12.89 -42.37
N CYS A 21 42.29 -12.97 -43.07
CA CYS A 21 43.33 -11.94 -43.13
C CYS A 21 43.10 -11.14 -44.44
N GLY A 22 43.03 -9.81 -44.37
CA GLY A 22 42.93 -8.99 -45.58
C GLY A 22 42.48 -7.54 -45.37
N THR A 23 43.47 -6.64 -45.39
CA THR A 23 43.43 -5.28 -45.97
C THR A 23 42.47 -4.22 -45.40
N SER A 24 43.11 -3.21 -44.80
CA SER A 24 42.70 -1.84 -44.49
C SER A 24 41.50 -1.26 -45.24
N ALA A 25 40.45 -0.93 -44.47
CA ALA A 25 39.65 0.28 -44.63
C ALA A 25 39.10 0.63 -43.24
N ALA A 26 39.40 1.83 -42.74
CA ALA A 26 38.99 2.27 -41.41
C ALA A 26 37.45 2.35 -41.30
N PRO A 27 36.82 1.60 -40.38
CA PRO A 27 35.44 1.87 -40.00
C PRO A 27 35.49 2.92 -38.89
N SER A 28 34.79 4.03 -39.10
CA SER A 28 34.46 5.01 -38.08
C SER A 28 34.04 4.30 -36.80
N ALA A 29 34.77 4.54 -35.71
CA ALA A 29 34.43 4.04 -34.40
C ALA A 29 33.08 4.63 -33.97
N GLN A 30 31.99 3.93 -34.28
CA GLN A 30 30.76 4.05 -33.52
C GLN A 30 31.06 3.46 -32.14
N SER A 31 31.44 4.35 -31.24
CA SER A 31 31.41 4.09 -29.80
C SER A 31 29.96 3.73 -29.46
N THR A 32 29.67 2.44 -29.36
CA THR A 32 28.49 1.94 -28.67
C THR A 32 28.67 2.32 -27.21
N ALA A 33 28.17 3.51 -26.86
CA ALA A 33 28.02 3.90 -25.47
C ALA A 33 27.27 2.76 -24.77
N PRO A 34 27.78 2.24 -23.64
CA PRO A 34 27.02 1.30 -22.85
C PRO A 34 25.72 2.01 -22.46
N THR A 35 24.58 1.50 -22.94
CA THR A 35 23.26 1.88 -22.45
C THR A 35 23.28 1.57 -20.97
N THR A 36 23.51 2.62 -20.17
CA THR A 36 23.44 2.54 -18.72
C THR A 36 21.96 2.44 -18.43
N THR A 37 21.43 1.21 -18.37
CA THR A 37 20.11 0.97 -17.81
C THR A 37 20.21 1.40 -16.36
N THR A 38 19.77 2.61 -16.06
CA THR A 38 19.64 3.10 -14.69
C THR A 38 18.52 2.29 -14.03
N THR A 39 18.87 1.10 -13.55
CA THR A 39 18.00 0.35 -12.65
C THR A 39 17.98 1.16 -11.35
N THR A 40 16.90 1.89 -11.11
CA THR A 40 16.66 2.54 -9.82
C THR A 40 16.92 1.52 -8.72
N ALA A 41 17.80 1.86 -7.78
CA ALA A 41 18.13 0.97 -6.67
C ALA A 41 16.85 0.62 -5.90
N ALA A 42 16.66 -0.68 -5.62
CA ALA A 42 15.51 -1.14 -4.84
C ALA A 42 15.51 -0.49 -3.45
N ALA A 43 14.32 -0.09 -3.00
CA ALA A 43 14.13 0.51 -1.69
C ALA A 43 14.42 -0.49 -0.56
N ASP A 44 14.84 0.04 0.59
CA ASP A 44 15.02 -0.74 1.80
C ASP A 44 13.66 -1.30 2.29
N PRO A 45 13.49 -2.63 2.41
CA PRO A 45 12.22 -3.22 2.79
C PRO A 45 11.74 -2.80 4.18
N VAL A 46 12.65 -2.53 5.13
CA VAL A 46 12.31 -2.12 6.51
C VAL A 46 11.73 -0.71 6.49
N LYS A 47 12.35 0.22 5.77
CA LYS A 47 11.82 1.59 5.60
C LYS A 47 10.48 1.59 4.88
N TRP A 48 10.33 0.74 3.87
CA TRP A 48 9.09 0.65 3.10
C TRP A 48 7.92 0.14 3.94
N VAL A 49 8.09 -0.97 4.68
CA VAL A 49 7.03 -1.44 5.59
C VAL A 49 6.83 -0.52 6.79
N GLY A 50 7.89 0.17 7.24
CA GLY A 50 7.78 1.21 8.27
C GLY A 50 6.84 2.34 7.83
N ALA A 51 6.97 2.81 6.60
CA ALA A 51 6.03 3.80 6.03
C ALA A 51 4.59 3.26 5.99
N PHE A 52 4.39 2.02 5.55
CA PHE A 52 3.08 1.36 5.55
C PHE A 52 2.45 1.28 6.96
N CYS A 53 3.20 0.81 7.96
CA CYS A 53 2.72 0.69 9.34
C CYS A 53 2.45 2.06 9.98
N ALA A 54 3.30 3.05 9.72
CA ALA A 54 3.10 4.42 10.20
C ALA A 54 1.80 5.04 9.67
N GLY A 55 1.43 4.74 8.42
CA GLY A 55 0.17 5.22 7.83
C GLY A 55 -1.07 4.50 8.31
N THR A 56 -0.93 3.20 8.55
CA THR A 56 -2.05 2.36 9.00
C THR A 56 -2.37 2.60 10.48
N THR A 57 -1.37 2.97 11.29
CA THR A 57 -1.54 3.14 12.74
C THR A 57 -2.63 4.16 13.10
N PRO A 58 -2.61 5.42 12.60
CA PRO A 58 -3.64 6.41 12.95
C PRO A 58 -5.05 6.01 12.53
N VAL A 59 -5.18 5.28 11.42
CA VAL A 59 -6.48 4.77 10.95
C VAL A 59 -7.03 3.73 11.92
N LEU A 60 -6.21 2.75 12.32
CA LEU A 60 -6.65 1.70 13.23
C LEU A 60 -6.88 2.23 14.65
N THR A 61 -6.00 3.10 15.16
CA THR A 61 -6.18 3.71 16.49
C THR A 61 -7.42 4.59 16.50
N GLY A 62 -7.60 5.36 15.43
CA GLY A 62 -8.74 6.23 15.27
C GLY A 62 -10.09 5.49 15.23
N ALA A 63 -10.16 4.32 14.60
CA ALA A 63 -11.35 3.47 14.64
C ALA A 63 -11.71 3.02 16.08
N VAL A 64 -10.71 2.64 16.88
CA VAL A 64 -10.93 2.26 18.29
C VAL A 64 -11.31 3.47 19.15
N GLU A 65 -10.68 4.62 18.92
CA GLU A 65 -11.01 5.88 19.59
C GLU A 65 -12.45 6.30 19.28
N LEU A 66 -12.91 6.16 18.04
CA LEU A 66 -14.30 6.47 17.68
C LEU A 66 -15.31 5.58 18.42
N ILE A 67 -15.05 4.27 18.52
CA ILE A 67 -15.88 3.37 19.32
C ILE A 67 -15.97 3.89 20.77
N THR A 68 -14.85 4.35 21.32
CA THR A 68 -14.78 4.92 22.67
C THR A 68 -15.56 6.23 22.78
N VAL A 69 -15.41 7.14 21.80
CA VAL A 69 -16.17 8.41 21.75
C VAL A 69 -17.67 8.15 21.70
N VAL A 70 -18.13 7.25 20.84
CA VAL A 70 -19.56 6.89 20.73
C VAL A 70 -20.06 6.31 22.05
N ALA A 71 -19.33 5.36 22.64
CA ALA A 71 -19.73 4.72 23.89
C ALA A 71 -19.80 5.71 25.07
N THR A 72 -18.87 6.67 25.14
CA THR A 72 -18.78 7.63 26.26
C THR A 72 -19.67 8.86 26.07
N ASN A 73 -20.12 9.15 24.84
CA ASN A 73 -20.92 10.33 24.51
C ASN A 73 -22.28 9.96 23.89
N ALA A 74 -22.86 8.82 24.27
CA ALA A 74 -24.12 8.33 23.71
C ALA A 74 -25.27 9.36 23.78
N GLU A 75 -25.29 10.20 24.80
CA GLU A 75 -26.28 11.27 25.00
C GLU A 75 -25.83 12.63 24.47
N ASN A 76 -24.65 12.71 23.85
CA ASN A 76 -24.06 13.94 23.31
C ASN A 76 -23.65 13.76 21.82
N PRO A 77 -24.62 13.80 20.90
CA PRO A 77 -24.37 13.69 19.46
C PRO A 77 -23.37 14.73 18.92
N ALA A 78 -23.31 15.92 19.51
CA ALA A 78 -22.37 16.97 19.11
C ALA A 78 -20.92 16.55 19.38
N ALA A 79 -20.65 15.96 20.54
CA ALA A 79 -19.33 15.41 20.86
C ALA A 79 -18.98 14.20 19.97
N ILE A 80 -19.96 13.35 19.64
CA ILE A 80 -19.76 12.26 18.67
C ILE A 80 -19.36 12.84 17.30
N LYS A 81 -20.12 13.80 16.78
CA LYS A 81 -19.83 14.46 15.51
C LYS A 81 -18.43 15.08 15.50
N GLU A 82 -18.06 15.80 16.55
CA GLU A 82 -16.73 16.40 16.68
C GLU A 82 -15.62 15.33 16.66
N GLY A 83 -15.80 14.25 17.42
CA GLY A 83 -14.86 13.13 17.43
C GLY A 83 -14.72 12.46 16.06
N MET A 84 -15.82 12.28 15.33
CA MET A 84 -15.79 11.76 13.96
C MET A 84 -15.06 12.68 13.00
N LEU A 85 -15.33 13.98 13.03
CA LEU A 85 -14.65 14.96 12.17
C LEU A 85 -13.14 14.98 12.45
N LYS A 86 -12.74 14.95 13.72
CA LYS A 86 -11.33 14.89 14.13
C LYS A 86 -10.65 13.61 13.66
N LEU A 87 -11.34 12.47 13.78
CA LEU A 87 -10.85 11.19 13.25
C LEU A 87 -10.64 11.30 11.74
N LEU A 88 -11.61 11.84 11.02
CA LEU A 88 -11.54 11.92 9.57
C LEU A 88 -10.42 12.85 9.09
N ASP A 89 -10.23 13.99 9.74
CA ASP A 89 -9.13 14.91 9.46
C ASP A 89 -7.76 14.25 9.72
N THR A 90 -7.64 13.53 10.85
CA THR A 90 -6.41 12.82 11.21
C THR A 90 -6.11 11.67 10.25
N GLY A 91 -7.12 10.88 9.90
CA GLY A 91 -7.02 9.76 8.97
C GLY A 91 -6.67 10.24 7.56
N ALA A 92 -7.35 11.27 7.04
CA ALA A 92 -7.04 11.86 5.73
C ALA A 92 -5.57 12.28 5.64
N LYS A 93 -5.08 12.99 6.66
CA LYS A 93 -3.69 13.43 6.73
C LYS A 93 -2.71 12.26 6.79
N ALA A 94 -2.96 11.28 7.67
CA ALA A 94 -2.10 10.11 7.81
C ALA A 94 -1.99 9.31 6.51
N MET A 95 -3.12 9.12 5.81
CA MET A 95 -3.18 8.40 4.55
C MET A 95 -2.42 9.16 3.45
N ALA A 96 -2.63 10.47 3.30
CA ALA A 96 -1.91 11.30 2.33
C ALA A 96 -0.39 11.36 2.61
N ASP A 97 0.00 11.54 3.87
CA ASP A 97 1.41 11.56 4.27
C ASP A 97 2.07 10.19 3.99
N THR A 98 1.31 9.10 4.05
CA THR A 98 1.81 7.75 3.76
C THR A 98 1.92 7.46 2.28
N GLU A 99 0.94 7.87 1.47
CA GLU A 99 1.05 7.85 0.02
C GLU A 99 2.35 8.53 -0.42
N LYS A 100 2.59 9.74 0.11
CA LYS A 100 3.81 10.51 -0.17
C LYS A 100 5.07 9.77 0.27
N LYS A 101 5.13 9.27 1.51
CA LYS A 101 6.29 8.52 2.02
C LYS A 101 6.59 7.26 1.22
N LEU A 102 5.56 6.50 0.84
CA LEU A 102 5.74 5.30 0.02
C LEU A 102 6.35 5.68 -1.34
N LYS A 103 5.82 6.72 -2.01
CA LYS A 103 6.39 7.24 -3.26
C LYS A 103 7.85 7.69 -3.11
N GLU A 104 8.19 8.35 -2.01
CA GLU A 104 9.54 8.82 -1.71
C GLU A 104 10.52 7.68 -1.42
N VAL A 105 10.09 6.66 -0.67
CA VAL A 105 10.90 5.48 -0.38
C VAL A 105 11.13 4.64 -1.64
N GLY A 106 10.11 4.53 -2.50
CA GLY A 106 10.15 3.75 -3.73
C GLY A 106 9.88 2.26 -3.51
N THR A 107 9.85 1.49 -4.59
CA THR A 107 9.54 0.05 -4.53
C THR A 107 10.70 -0.77 -3.94
N PRO A 108 10.45 -1.78 -3.08
CA PRO A 108 11.47 -2.67 -2.52
C PRO A 108 12.01 -3.73 -3.51
N GLY A 109 11.74 -3.56 -4.80
CA GLY A 109 12.18 -4.43 -5.89
C GLY A 109 11.19 -4.41 -7.07
N PRO A 110 11.61 -4.74 -8.29
CA PRO A 110 10.71 -4.83 -9.45
C PRO A 110 9.59 -5.86 -9.25
N GLU A 111 9.85 -6.92 -8.51
CA GLU A 111 8.87 -7.96 -8.15
C GLU A 111 7.74 -7.46 -7.24
N HIS A 112 7.94 -6.32 -6.58
CA HIS A 112 6.96 -5.72 -5.66
C HIS A 112 6.30 -4.45 -6.21
N GLN A 113 6.58 -4.07 -7.47
CA GLN A 113 6.06 -2.86 -8.08
C GLN A 113 4.52 -2.79 -8.02
N ALA A 114 3.84 -3.87 -8.38
CA ALA A 114 2.38 -3.92 -8.36
C ALA A 114 1.80 -3.72 -6.93
N MET A 115 2.42 -4.33 -5.92
CA MET A 115 2.02 -4.15 -4.52
C MET A 115 2.29 -2.72 -4.05
N HIS A 116 3.42 -2.15 -4.45
CA HIS A 116 3.77 -0.77 -4.16
C HIS A 116 2.75 0.21 -4.76
N ASP A 117 2.44 0.07 -6.04
CA ASP A 117 1.48 0.92 -6.74
C ASP A 117 0.07 0.77 -6.15
N ASP A 118 -0.36 -0.46 -5.83
CA ASP A 118 -1.63 -0.74 -5.16
C ASP A 118 -1.73 -0.01 -3.82
N LEU A 119 -0.67 -0.06 -2.99
CA LEU A 119 -0.66 0.58 -1.68
C LEU A 119 -0.63 2.10 -1.78
N VAL A 120 0.22 2.64 -2.65
CA VAL A 120 0.26 4.09 -2.92
C VAL A 120 -1.13 4.58 -3.34
N LYS A 121 -1.78 3.87 -4.28
CA LYS A 121 -3.14 4.17 -4.71
C LYS A 121 -4.14 4.06 -3.57
N MET A 122 -4.08 2.99 -2.77
CA MET A 122 -4.98 2.78 -1.65
C MET A 122 -4.91 3.90 -0.61
N PHE A 123 -3.70 4.32 -0.23
CA PHE A 123 -3.51 5.44 0.70
C PHE A 123 -3.99 6.75 0.10
N GLY A 124 -3.72 7.01 -1.18
CA GLY A 124 -4.16 8.25 -1.83
C GLY A 124 -5.66 8.34 -2.06
N ASP A 125 -6.31 7.24 -2.45
CA ASP A 125 -7.76 7.20 -2.62
C ASP A 125 -8.47 7.22 -1.26
N GLY A 126 -7.96 6.50 -0.25
CA GLY A 126 -8.47 6.57 1.11
C GLY A 126 -8.36 7.96 1.71
N ALA A 127 -7.27 8.71 1.46
CA ALA A 127 -7.16 10.09 1.92
C ALA A 127 -8.28 10.98 1.36
N LYS A 128 -8.60 10.85 0.07
CA LYS A 128 -9.69 11.61 -0.58
C LYS A 128 -11.06 11.20 -0.04
N GLU A 129 -11.24 9.90 0.20
CA GLU A 129 -12.48 9.36 0.76
C GLU A 129 -12.74 9.91 2.17
N TYR A 130 -11.72 9.95 3.03
CA TYR A 130 -11.83 10.57 4.36
C TYR A 130 -12.23 12.05 4.27
N VAL A 131 -11.65 12.82 3.35
CA VAL A 131 -12.03 14.22 3.12
C VAL A 131 -13.49 14.33 2.66
N SER A 132 -13.92 13.49 1.72
CA SER A 132 -15.30 13.45 1.22
C SER A 132 -16.30 13.11 2.33
N VAL A 133 -16.02 12.08 3.12
CA VAL A 133 -16.85 11.65 4.25
C VAL A 133 -16.91 12.75 5.32
N ARG A 134 -15.79 13.41 5.59
CA ARG A 134 -15.71 14.56 6.51
C ARG A 134 -16.59 15.72 6.06
N GLU A 135 -16.56 16.06 4.78
CA GLU A 135 -17.44 17.09 4.22
C GLU A 135 -18.92 16.71 4.35
N GLN A 136 -19.28 15.45 4.09
CA GLN A 136 -20.65 14.96 4.22
C GLN A 136 -21.12 14.99 5.68
N ILE A 137 -20.35 14.45 6.62
CA ILE A 137 -20.67 14.44 8.05
C ILE A 137 -20.75 15.86 8.62
N SER A 138 -19.90 16.78 8.15
CA SER A 138 -19.93 18.18 8.63
C SER A 138 -21.27 18.86 8.39
N LYS A 139 -22.02 18.43 7.35
CA LYS A 139 -23.33 18.96 6.96
C LYS A 139 -24.50 18.33 7.72
N ILE A 140 -24.29 17.20 8.40
CA ILE A 140 -25.35 16.52 9.17
C ILE A 140 -25.62 17.31 10.45
N ASP A 141 -26.89 17.59 10.76
CA ASP A 141 -27.26 18.20 12.02
C ASP A 141 -27.12 17.20 13.17
N ALA A 142 -26.28 17.51 14.16
CA ALA A 142 -26.08 16.65 15.34
C ALA A 142 -27.31 16.61 16.25
N SER A 143 -28.20 17.61 16.19
CA SER A 143 -29.43 17.63 16.97
C SER A 143 -30.58 16.85 16.31
N ALA A 144 -30.39 16.39 15.07
CA ALA A 144 -31.40 15.62 14.37
C ALA A 144 -31.61 14.25 15.05
N PRO A 145 -32.88 13.80 15.20
CA PRO A 145 -33.19 12.52 15.85
C PRO A 145 -32.65 11.31 15.08
N ASP A 146 -32.32 11.47 13.80
CA ASP A 146 -31.75 10.45 12.92
C ASP A 146 -30.24 10.67 12.63
N PHE A 147 -29.55 11.53 13.40
CA PHE A 147 -28.13 11.85 13.21
C PHE A 147 -27.25 10.61 12.96
N MET A 148 -27.36 9.59 13.83
CA MET A 148 -26.54 8.37 13.72
C MET A 148 -26.87 7.55 12.46
N ALA A 149 -28.13 7.52 12.03
CA ALA A 149 -28.52 6.82 10.81
C ALA A 149 -27.99 7.54 9.56
N GLN A 150 -28.00 8.89 9.56
CA GLN A 150 -27.40 9.67 8.49
C GLN A 150 -25.87 9.47 8.42
N VAL A 151 -25.21 9.44 9.57
CA VAL A 151 -23.77 9.16 9.68
C VAL A 151 -23.43 7.76 9.19
N GLU A 152 -24.18 6.73 9.61
CA GLU A 152 -23.98 5.34 9.19
C GLU A 152 -24.14 5.19 7.67
N LYS A 153 -25.11 5.89 7.07
CA LYS A 153 -25.29 5.90 5.62
C LYS A 153 -24.08 6.47 4.88
N VAL A 154 -23.43 7.49 5.43
CA VAL A 154 -22.21 8.06 4.84
C VAL A 154 -21.00 7.12 5.03
N GLY A 155 -20.87 6.52 6.22
CA GLY A 155 -19.73 5.67 6.56
C GLY A 155 -19.79 4.25 5.98
N GLY A 156 -20.98 3.68 5.85
CA GLY A 156 -21.18 2.29 5.41
C GLY A 156 -20.77 2.03 3.96
N ASP A 157 -20.92 3.04 3.08
CA ASP A 157 -20.47 2.95 1.68
C ASP A 157 -18.93 3.07 1.55
N ALA A 158 -18.25 3.61 2.56
CA ALA A 158 -16.82 3.92 2.56
C ALA A 158 -15.94 2.93 3.35
N ALA A 159 -16.56 2.07 4.19
CA ALA A 159 -15.86 1.27 5.18
C ALA A 159 -15.68 -0.21 4.79
N ASP A 160 -15.16 -0.51 3.61
CA ASP A 160 -14.78 -1.89 3.24
C ASP A 160 -13.34 -2.24 3.72
N PRO A 161 -13.18 -3.05 4.79
CA PRO A 161 -11.87 -3.43 5.31
C PRO A 161 -11.15 -4.49 4.46
N SER A 162 -11.81 -5.06 3.45
CA SER A 162 -11.29 -6.19 2.67
C SER A 162 -10.00 -5.84 1.93
N LYS A 163 -9.93 -4.61 1.37
CA LYS A 163 -8.74 -4.15 0.63
C LYS A 163 -7.49 -4.07 1.50
N LEU A 164 -7.59 -3.49 2.69
CA LEU A 164 -6.48 -3.44 3.65
C LEU A 164 -6.07 -4.85 4.08
N SER A 165 -7.08 -5.69 4.39
CA SER A 165 -6.86 -7.07 4.83
C SER A 165 -6.12 -7.89 3.77
N ASP A 166 -6.46 -7.72 2.50
CA ASP A 166 -5.80 -8.45 1.41
C ASP A 166 -4.37 -7.96 1.16
N GLN A 167 -4.10 -6.67 1.32
CA GLN A 167 -2.72 -6.17 1.30
C GLN A 167 -1.89 -6.75 2.46
N ILE A 168 -2.42 -6.76 3.68
CA ILE A 168 -1.73 -7.37 4.83
C ILE A 168 -1.41 -8.85 4.56
N LYS A 169 -2.36 -9.63 4.01
CA LYS A 169 -2.12 -11.03 3.64
C LYS A 169 -1.00 -11.17 2.61
N LYS A 170 -0.94 -10.28 1.60
CA LYS A 170 0.13 -10.28 0.59
C LYS A 170 1.49 -10.00 1.23
N LEU A 171 1.56 -9.05 2.17
CA LEU A 171 2.80 -8.75 2.91
C LEU A 171 3.22 -9.93 3.80
N ASP A 172 2.27 -10.57 4.49
CA ASP A 172 2.56 -11.74 5.34
C ASP A 172 2.94 -13.00 4.56
N ALA A 173 2.49 -13.13 3.31
CA ALA A 173 2.86 -14.27 2.47
C ALA A 173 4.34 -14.25 2.06
N ASP A 174 4.98 -13.08 2.07
CA ASP A 174 6.38 -12.91 1.67
C ASP A 174 7.33 -12.92 2.89
N PRO A 175 8.28 -13.86 2.98
CA PRO A 175 9.27 -13.89 4.06
C PRO A 175 10.09 -12.60 4.21
N LYS A 176 10.39 -11.91 3.09
CA LYS A 176 11.15 -10.65 3.08
C LYS A 176 10.40 -9.56 3.84
N PHE A 177 9.09 -9.46 3.64
CA PHE A 177 8.26 -8.49 4.35
C PHE A 177 7.98 -8.90 5.78
N LYS A 178 7.79 -10.19 6.08
CA LYS A 178 7.70 -10.66 7.47
C LYS A 178 8.88 -10.20 8.33
N ASP A 179 10.10 -10.43 7.84
CA ASP A 179 11.32 -10.00 8.52
C ASP A 179 11.40 -8.48 8.62
N ALA A 180 11.02 -7.77 7.56
CA ALA A 180 11.02 -6.31 7.55
C ALA A 180 10.02 -5.73 8.58
N ILE A 181 8.81 -6.28 8.66
CA ILE A 181 7.77 -5.83 9.60
C ILE A 181 8.20 -6.12 11.06
N ALA A 182 8.93 -7.21 11.30
CA ALA A 182 9.49 -7.50 12.62
C ALA A 182 10.59 -6.50 13.02
N LYS A 183 11.36 -5.99 12.04
CA LYS A 183 12.48 -5.05 12.26
C LYS A 183 12.05 -3.58 12.24
N ALA A 184 10.92 -3.26 11.62
CA ALA A 184 10.42 -1.90 11.52
C ALA A 184 9.86 -1.41 12.87
N PRO A 185 10.44 -0.35 13.47
CA PRO A 185 9.95 0.21 14.72
C PRO A 185 8.49 0.64 14.66
N GLU A 186 8.06 1.20 13.53
CA GLU A 186 6.69 1.70 13.31
C GLU A 186 5.66 0.56 13.37
N CYS A 187 6.01 -0.62 12.84
CA CYS A 187 5.16 -1.80 12.92
C CYS A 187 5.10 -2.40 14.33
N THR A 188 6.19 -2.29 15.10
CA THR A 188 6.21 -2.69 16.52
C THR A 188 5.35 -1.75 17.34
N GLU A 189 5.51 -0.43 17.16
CA GLU A 189 4.71 0.58 17.83
C GLU A 189 3.22 0.41 17.53
N MET A 190 2.86 0.17 16.26
CA MET A 190 1.48 -0.12 15.85
C MET A 190 0.88 -1.26 16.65
N ARG A 191 1.56 -2.42 16.71
CA ARG A 191 1.09 -3.59 17.46
C ARG A 191 0.98 -3.29 18.95
N THR A 192 1.95 -2.61 19.54
CA THR A 192 1.93 -2.25 20.96
C THR A 192 0.77 -1.32 21.28
N LYS A 193 0.53 -0.29 20.47
CA LYS A 193 -0.61 0.62 20.67
C LYS A 193 -1.94 -0.11 20.55
N LEU A 194 -2.11 -0.91 19.50
CA LEU A 194 -3.34 -1.68 19.30
C LEU A 194 -3.58 -2.70 20.41
N GLY A 195 -2.54 -3.41 20.87
CA GLY A 195 -2.64 -4.33 22.00
C GLY A 195 -3.16 -3.64 23.26
N LYS A 196 -2.54 -2.50 23.63
CA LYS A 196 -2.96 -1.69 24.79
C LYS A 196 -4.42 -1.25 24.71
N MET A 197 -4.89 -0.80 23.55
CA MET A 197 -6.28 -0.35 23.39
C MET A 197 -7.29 -1.51 23.38
N LEU A 198 -6.89 -2.68 22.89
CA LEU A 198 -7.74 -3.87 22.84
C LEU A 198 -7.66 -4.75 24.09
N GLY A 199 -6.91 -4.31 25.12
CA GLY A 199 -6.75 -5.05 26.38
C GLY A 199 -5.93 -6.33 26.25
N LYS A 200 -4.99 -6.38 25.29
CA LYS A 200 -4.06 -7.51 25.04
C LYS A 200 -2.61 -7.14 25.32
#